data_AF-A0A6N4AAX3-F1
#
_entry.id   AF-A0A6N4AAX3-F1
#
_cell.length_a   1.000
_cell.length_b   1.000
_cell.length_c   1.000
_cell.angle_alpha   90.00
_cell.angle_beta   90.00
_cell.angle_gamma   90.00
#
_symmetry.space_group_name_H-M   'P 1'
#
loop_
_entity.id
_entity.type
_entity.pdbx_description
1 polymer ?
#
loop_
_entity_poly.entity_id
_entity_poly.type
_entity_poly.pdbx_seq_one_letter_code
_entity_poly.pdbx_strand_id
1 'polypeptide(L)'
;MKHFFLILFLFPLAVFSQSEFAKGAQFFDKGNYEKAKEIFTALYKKNPKDVSVIEYLGDIGGHTKKWEEALVYYEKLKELKPSEANYYYKYGGALGMKAKESNKFKALGMIGDVEDSFKKAIELNPKHIESRWALVELYLQLPAIIGGSERKAQKYADELMTLSAVDGYLSKGHIAEYFKRYKEAEKNYKKAIEIGKSKTTYKKLADLYKNKMKQPEKAKAVLEEYAEISKT
;
A
#
# COMPACT_ATOMS: atom_id res chain seq x y z
N MET A 1 -53.44 13.72 -40.97
CA MET A 1 -52.96 12.44 -40.44
C MET A 1 -51.93 12.73 -39.36
N LYS A 2 -52.17 12.24 -38.13
CA LYS A 2 -51.35 12.50 -36.94
C LYS A 2 -50.06 11.69 -37.06
N HIS A 3 -48.91 12.33 -37.23
CA HIS A 3 -47.62 11.66 -37.08
C HIS A 3 -47.18 11.75 -35.61
N PHE A 4 -47.16 10.59 -34.98
CA PHE A 4 -46.81 10.37 -33.58
C PHE A 4 -45.30 10.48 -33.42
N PHE A 5 -44.81 11.51 -32.71
CA PHE A 5 -43.41 11.62 -32.32
C PHE A 5 -43.14 10.63 -31.18
N LEU A 6 -42.42 9.55 -31.48
CA LEU A 6 -41.94 8.61 -30.48
C LEU A 6 -40.56 9.09 -30.00
N ILE A 7 -40.55 10.01 -29.03
CA ILE A 7 -39.33 10.42 -28.32
C ILE A 7 -38.95 9.26 -27.39
N LEU A 8 -38.00 8.44 -27.83
CA LEU A 8 -37.40 7.40 -27.00
C LEU A 8 -36.52 8.07 -25.93
N PHE A 9 -37.04 8.16 -24.70
CA PHE A 9 -36.31 8.68 -23.54
C PHE A 9 -35.20 7.69 -23.12
N LEU A 10 -34.04 7.76 -23.79
CA LEU A 10 -32.85 6.94 -23.49
C LEU A 10 -31.90 7.63 -22.49
N PHE A 11 -32.38 8.20 -21.38
CA PHE A 11 -31.48 8.70 -20.32
C PHE A 11 -32.20 8.68 -18.96
N PRO A 12 -31.81 7.77 -18.04
CA PRO A 12 -31.02 8.22 -16.89
C PRO A 12 -30.03 7.19 -16.28
N LEU A 13 -29.67 6.09 -16.96
CA LEU A 13 -28.85 5.03 -16.32
C LEU A 13 -27.44 5.50 -15.88
N ALA A 14 -26.86 6.47 -16.58
CA ALA A 14 -25.53 6.99 -16.27
C ALA A 14 -25.49 7.83 -14.98
N VAL A 15 -26.54 8.62 -14.70
CA VAL A 15 -26.58 9.53 -13.54
C VAL A 15 -26.73 8.75 -12.23
N PHE A 16 -27.53 7.68 -12.23
CA PHE A 16 -27.70 6.81 -11.06
C PHE A 16 -26.43 6.00 -10.73
N SER A 17 -25.68 5.54 -11.74
CA SER A 17 -24.46 4.77 -11.52
C SER A 17 -23.34 5.59 -10.86
N GLN A 18 -23.19 6.86 -11.27
CA GLN A 18 -22.20 7.77 -10.69
C GLN A 18 -22.54 8.09 -9.21
N SER A 19 -23.82 8.23 -8.90
CA SER A 19 -24.31 8.45 -7.53
C SER A 19 -24.00 7.27 -6.60
N GLU A 20 -24.26 6.05 -7.06
CA GLU A 20 -23.98 4.84 -6.27
C GLU A 20 -22.48 4.60 -6.10
N PHE A 21 -21.65 4.86 -7.13
CA PHE A 21 -20.20 4.75 -7.01
C PHE A 21 -19.66 5.69 -5.92
N ALA A 22 -20.04 6.98 -5.97
CA ALA A 22 -19.60 7.96 -4.98
C ALA A 22 -20.02 7.58 -3.55
N LYS A 23 -21.22 7.03 -3.39
CA LYS A 23 -21.72 6.52 -2.11
C LYS A 23 -20.92 5.29 -1.62
N GLY A 24 -20.57 4.38 -2.53
CA GLY A 24 -19.69 3.24 -2.24
C GLY A 24 -18.31 3.68 -1.76
N ALA A 25 -17.69 4.62 -2.49
CA ALA A 25 -16.41 5.22 -2.11
C ALA A 25 -16.48 5.92 -0.76
N GLN A 26 -17.55 6.67 -0.48
CA GLN A 26 -17.74 7.31 0.82
C GLN A 26 -17.83 6.30 1.98
N PHE A 27 -18.52 5.17 1.78
CA PHE A 27 -18.54 4.11 2.80
C PHE A 27 -17.16 3.48 2.99
N PHE A 28 -16.42 3.28 1.89
CA PHE A 28 -15.05 2.78 1.93
C PHE A 28 -14.13 3.71 2.73
N ASP A 29 -14.14 5.01 2.45
CA ASP A 29 -13.31 6.01 3.12
C ASP A 29 -13.62 6.12 4.63
N LYS A 30 -14.87 5.87 5.01
CA LYS A 30 -15.32 5.80 6.41
C LYS A 30 -15.00 4.46 7.09
N GLY A 31 -14.34 3.53 6.39
CA GLY A 31 -14.02 2.19 6.87
C GLY A 31 -15.24 1.26 6.98
N ASN A 32 -16.39 1.63 6.42
CA ASN A 32 -17.59 0.80 6.40
C ASN A 32 -17.55 -0.16 5.20
N TYR A 33 -16.61 -1.10 5.26
CA TYR A 33 -16.28 -1.99 4.14
C TYR A 33 -17.44 -2.90 3.73
N GLU A 34 -18.30 -3.31 4.66
CA GLU A 34 -19.44 -4.18 4.31
C GLU A 34 -20.49 -3.44 3.47
N LYS A 35 -20.85 -2.19 3.83
CA LYS A 35 -21.76 -1.38 2.99
C LYS A 35 -21.13 -1.01 1.66
N ALA A 36 -19.83 -0.68 1.65
CA ALA A 36 -19.11 -0.43 0.41
C ALA A 36 -19.13 -1.67 -0.50
N LYS A 37 -18.90 -2.86 0.06
CA LYS A 37 -18.89 -4.13 -0.68
C LYS A 37 -20.23 -4.42 -1.33
N GLU A 38 -21.34 -4.19 -0.63
CA GLU A 38 -22.69 -4.38 -1.19
C GLU A 38 -22.90 -3.52 -2.45
N ILE A 39 -22.56 -2.23 -2.36
CA ILE A 39 -22.67 -1.28 -3.47
C ILE A 39 -21.77 -1.69 -4.63
N PHE A 40 -20.48 -1.91 -4.38
CA PHE A 40 -19.52 -2.25 -5.44
C PHE A 40 -19.81 -3.63 -6.06
N THR A 41 -20.37 -4.58 -5.32
CA THR A 41 -20.83 -5.86 -5.88
C THR A 41 -22.01 -5.65 -6.84
N ALA A 42 -22.95 -4.77 -6.49
CA ALA A 42 -24.07 -4.42 -7.37
C ALA A 42 -23.60 -3.68 -8.64
N LEU A 43 -22.62 -2.78 -8.52
CA LEU A 43 -22.00 -2.11 -9.66
C LEU A 43 -21.22 -3.09 -10.55
N TYR A 44 -20.48 -4.02 -9.95
CA TYR A 44 -19.72 -5.05 -10.67
C TYR A 44 -20.63 -5.96 -11.51
N LYS A 45 -21.83 -6.31 -11.00
CA LYS A 45 -22.83 -7.07 -11.77
C LYS A 45 -23.30 -6.34 -13.02
N LYS A 46 -23.36 -5.00 -13.00
CA LYS A 46 -23.78 -4.17 -14.15
C LYS A 46 -22.65 -4.03 -15.17
N ASN A 47 -21.42 -3.85 -14.70
CA ASN A 47 -20.23 -3.77 -15.57
C ASN A 47 -19.03 -4.52 -14.95
N PRO A 48 -18.87 -5.82 -15.28
CA PRO A 48 -17.78 -6.64 -14.72
C PRO A 48 -16.37 -6.27 -15.19
N LYS A 49 -16.22 -5.29 -16.10
CA LYS A 49 -14.93 -4.79 -16.61
C LYS A 49 -14.62 -3.37 -16.13
N ASP A 50 -15.45 -2.81 -15.25
CA ASP A 50 -15.17 -1.51 -14.65
C ASP A 50 -13.96 -1.61 -13.71
N VAL A 51 -12.83 -1.07 -14.17
CA VAL A 51 -11.54 -1.14 -13.49
C VAL A 51 -11.61 -0.54 -12.08
N SER A 52 -12.29 0.60 -11.93
CA SER A 52 -12.39 1.27 -10.62
C SER A 52 -13.24 0.46 -9.64
N VAL A 53 -14.34 -0.15 -10.10
CA VAL A 53 -15.16 -1.03 -9.25
C VAL A 53 -14.39 -2.29 -8.85
N ILE A 54 -13.66 -2.92 -9.77
CA ILE A 54 -12.81 -4.09 -9.48
C ILE A 54 -11.74 -3.72 -8.45
N GLU A 55 -11.12 -2.56 -8.61
CA GLU A 55 -10.10 -2.04 -7.69
C GLU A 55 -10.67 -1.86 -6.27
N TYR A 56 -11.82 -1.21 -6.13
CA TYR A 56 -12.48 -1.09 -4.82
C TYR A 56 -12.82 -2.44 -4.18
N LEU A 57 -13.28 -3.43 -4.96
CA LEU A 57 -13.56 -4.77 -4.44
C LEU A 57 -12.29 -5.49 -3.98
N GLY A 58 -11.19 -5.34 -4.72
CA GLY A 58 -9.87 -5.83 -4.31
C GLY A 58 -9.38 -5.18 -3.02
N ASP A 59 -9.46 -3.85 -2.96
CA ASP A 59 -9.04 -3.04 -1.81
C ASP A 59 -9.88 -3.37 -0.57
N ILE A 60 -11.19 -3.54 -0.71
CA ILE A 60 -12.10 -4.01 0.36
C ILE A 60 -11.67 -5.38 0.86
N GLY A 61 -11.35 -6.31 -0.05
CA GLY A 61 -10.81 -7.62 0.31
C GLY A 61 -9.54 -7.49 1.14
N GLY A 62 -8.61 -6.62 0.73
CA GLY A 62 -7.38 -6.34 1.46
C GLY A 62 -7.62 -5.74 2.86
N HIS A 63 -8.49 -4.74 2.97
CA HIS A 63 -8.83 -4.10 4.25
C HIS A 63 -9.56 -5.05 5.22
N THR A 64 -10.36 -5.98 4.69
CA THR A 64 -11.08 -7.00 5.47
C THR A 64 -10.28 -8.29 5.66
N LYS A 65 -9.02 -8.33 5.20
CA LYS A 65 -8.11 -9.50 5.23
C LYS A 65 -8.65 -10.74 4.51
N LYS A 66 -9.59 -10.56 3.59
CA LYS A 66 -10.11 -11.60 2.70
C LYS A 66 -9.16 -11.69 1.49
N TRP A 67 -7.92 -12.17 1.74
CA TRP A 67 -6.82 -12.09 0.76
C TRP A 67 -7.08 -12.87 -0.52
N GLU A 68 -7.74 -14.03 -0.44
CA GLU A 68 -8.18 -14.80 -1.60
C GLU A 68 -9.11 -13.99 -2.50
N GLU A 69 -10.09 -13.29 -1.91
CA GLU A 69 -11.01 -12.44 -2.67
C GLU A 69 -10.26 -11.26 -3.29
N ALA A 70 -9.35 -10.62 -2.54
CA ALA A 70 -8.54 -9.52 -3.04
C ALA A 70 -7.69 -9.94 -4.26
N LEU A 71 -7.05 -11.11 -4.18
CA LEU A 71 -6.23 -11.66 -5.26
C LEU A 71 -7.04 -11.89 -6.54
N VAL A 72 -8.28 -12.38 -6.44
CA VAL A 72 -9.17 -12.57 -7.61
C VAL A 72 -9.40 -11.26 -8.35
N TYR A 73 -9.65 -10.16 -7.63
CA TYR A 73 -9.88 -8.86 -8.26
C TYR A 73 -8.58 -8.23 -8.77
N TYR A 74 -7.49 -8.31 -8.02
CA TYR A 74 -6.19 -7.78 -8.47
C TYR A 74 -5.62 -8.55 -9.67
N GLU A 75 -5.85 -9.86 -9.77
CA GLU A 75 -5.54 -10.66 -10.96
C GLU A 75 -6.25 -10.09 -12.20
N LYS A 76 -7.56 -9.84 -12.09
CA LYS A 76 -8.35 -9.21 -13.17
C LYS A 76 -7.83 -7.82 -13.54
N LEU A 77 -7.37 -7.03 -12.58
CA LEU A 77 -6.78 -5.72 -12.86
C LEU A 77 -5.49 -5.83 -13.68
N LYS A 78 -4.61 -6.79 -13.35
CA LYS A 78 -3.39 -7.08 -14.13
C LYS A 78 -3.73 -7.50 -15.55
N GLU A 79 -4.79 -8.29 -15.75
CA GLU A 79 -5.24 -8.70 -17.09
C GLU A 79 -5.82 -7.53 -17.89
N LEU A 80 -6.64 -6.68 -17.26
CA LEU A 80 -7.29 -5.56 -17.93
C LEU A 80 -6.33 -4.39 -18.22
N LYS A 81 -5.31 -4.22 -17.37
CA LYS A 81 -4.33 -3.12 -17.43
C LYS A 81 -2.93 -3.66 -17.10
N PRO A 82 -2.31 -4.45 -18.01
CA PRO A 82 -1.01 -5.09 -17.77
C PRO A 82 0.17 -4.12 -17.68
N SER A 83 -0.02 -2.85 -18.04
CA SER A 83 0.98 -1.80 -17.91
C SER A 83 0.83 -0.96 -16.64
N GLU A 84 -0.20 -1.19 -15.83
CA GLU A 84 -0.43 -0.43 -14.60
C GLU A 84 0.36 -1.04 -13.44
N ALA A 85 1.43 -0.35 -13.05
CA ALA A 85 2.35 -0.80 -12.01
C ALA A 85 1.66 -1.06 -10.66
N ASN A 86 0.69 -0.22 -10.29
CA ASN A 86 0.03 -0.30 -8.99
C ASN A 86 -0.74 -1.62 -8.81
N TYR A 87 -1.20 -2.24 -9.90
CA TYR A 87 -1.93 -3.52 -9.82
C TYR A 87 -1.02 -4.70 -9.50
N TYR A 88 0.23 -4.66 -9.97
CA TYR A 88 1.24 -5.63 -9.54
C TYR A 88 1.67 -5.40 -8.09
N TYR A 89 1.79 -4.15 -7.66
CA TYR A 89 2.04 -3.81 -6.25
C TYR A 89 0.93 -4.34 -5.34
N LYS A 90 -0.34 -4.05 -5.65
CA LYS A 90 -1.51 -4.51 -4.88
C LYS A 90 -1.61 -6.04 -4.85
N TYR A 91 -1.39 -6.70 -6.00
CA TYR A 91 -1.37 -8.17 -6.08
C TYR A 91 -0.26 -8.77 -5.22
N GLY A 92 0.98 -8.30 -5.35
CA GLY A 92 2.12 -8.76 -4.56
C GLY A 92 1.92 -8.53 -3.07
N GLY A 93 1.33 -7.38 -2.68
CA GLY A 93 0.97 -7.07 -1.31
C GLY A 93 -0.04 -8.06 -0.73
N ALA A 94 -1.15 -8.30 -1.42
CA ALA A 94 -2.16 -9.27 -0.99
C ALA A 94 -1.60 -10.70 -0.94
N LEU A 95 -0.77 -11.08 -1.91
CA LEU A 95 -0.14 -12.40 -1.94
C LEU A 95 0.83 -12.59 -0.77
N GLY A 96 1.61 -11.57 -0.43
CA GLY A 96 2.50 -11.58 0.73
C GLY A 96 1.74 -11.70 2.05
N MET A 97 0.59 -11.03 2.17
CA MET A 97 -0.28 -11.16 3.35
C MET A 97 -0.91 -12.56 3.45
N LYS A 98 -1.39 -13.12 2.34
CA LYS A 98 -1.85 -14.51 2.26
C LYS A 98 -0.76 -15.51 2.63
N ALA A 99 0.48 -15.29 2.16
CA ALA A 99 1.62 -16.14 2.51
C ALA A 99 1.91 -16.11 4.01
N LYS A 100 1.81 -14.94 4.66
CA LYS A 100 1.98 -14.80 6.12
C LYS A 100 0.92 -15.53 6.93
N GLU A 101 -0.31 -15.63 6.43
CA GLU A 101 -1.42 -16.35 7.08
C GLU A 101 -1.48 -17.84 6.71
N SER A 102 -0.71 -18.25 5.71
CA SER A 102 -0.60 -19.65 5.28
C SER A 102 0.40 -20.45 6.10
N ASN A 103 0.32 -21.77 6.01
CA ASN A 103 1.38 -22.63 6.55
C ASN A 103 2.70 -22.41 5.80
N LYS A 104 3.82 -22.73 6.47
CA LYS A 104 5.17 -22.47 5.97
C LYS A 104 5.44 -23.02 4.57
N PHE A 105 4.95 -24.22 4.24
CA PHE A 105 5.17 -24.82 2.92
C PHE A 105 4.46 -24.06 1.79
N LYS A 106 3.20 -23.68 2.00
CA LYS A 106 2.46 -22.83 1.03
C LYS A 106 3.09 -21.45 0.92
N ALA A 107 3.48 -20.86 2.04
CA ALA A 107 4.15 -19.57 2.06
C ALA A 107 5.43 -19.58 1.22
N LEU A 108 6.26 -20.62 1.35
CA LEU A 108 7.49 -20.77 0.56
C LEU A 108 7.24 -20.75 -0.95
N GLY A 109 6.17 -21.39 -1.42
CA GLY A 109 5.80 -21.39 -2.83
C GLY A 109 5.35 -20.03 -3.37
N MET A 110 4.93 -19.11 -2.50
CA MET A 110 4.42 -17.78 -2.89
C MET A 110 5.49 -16.68 -2.87
N ILE A 111 6.64 -16.90 -2.21
CA ILE A 111 7.66 -15.85 -2.02
C ILE A 111 8.18 -15.30 -3.35
N GLY A 112 8.43 -16.18 -4.33
CA GLY A 112 8.90 -15.79 -5.65
C GLY A 112 7.91 -14.85 -6.34
N ASP A 113 6.63 -15.26 -6.40
CA ASP A 113 5.56 -14.47 -7.01
C ASP A 113 5.36 -13.10 -6.33
N VAL A 114 5.56 -13.03 -5.00
CA VAL A 114 5.53 -11.76 -4.25
C VAL A 114 6.68 -10.85 -4.68
N GLU A 115 7.90 -11.38 -4.70
CA GLU A 115 9.09 -10.63 -5.11
C GLU A 115 8.97 -10.14 -6.56
N ASP A 116 8.53 -11.01 -7.46
CA ASP A 116 8.39 -10.72 -8.89
C ASP A 116 7.27 -9.72 -9.16
N SER A 117 6.18 -9.75 -8.39
CA SER A 117 5.12 -8.75 -8.49
C SER A 117 5.62 -7.34 -8.16
N PHE A 118 6.38 -7.18 -7.08
CA PHE A 118 6.96 -5.87 -6.73
C PHE A 118 8.02 -5.42 -7.73
N LYS A 119 8.87 -6.33 -8.21
CA LYS A 119 9.84 -6.01 -9.27
C LYS A 119 9.15 -5.59 -10.56
N LYS A 120 8.05 -6.27 -10.94
CA LYS A 120 7.28 -5.91 -12.14
C LYS A 120 6.65 -4.53 -12.00
N ALA A 121 6.13 -4.17 -10.83
CA ALA A 121 5.66 -2.82 -10.56
C ALA A 121 6.77 -1.77 -10.73
N ILE A 122 8.00 -2.06 -10.30
CA ILE A 122 9.16 -1.17 -10.49
C ILE A 122 9.59 -1.11 -11.96
N GLU A 123 9.54 -2.22 -12.69
CA GLU A 123 9.83 -2.27 -14.13
C GLU A 123 8.85 -1.39 -14.92
N LEU A 124 7.56 -1.50 -14.63
CA LEU A 124 6.49 -0.73 -15.27
C LEU A 124 6.52 0.76 -14.86
N ASN A 125 6.83 1.04 -13.60
CA ASN A 125 7.01 2.39 -13.08
C ASN A 125 8.32 2.49 -12.28
N PRO A 126 9.41 2.94 -12.91
CA PRO A 126 10.70 3.12 -12.25
C PRO A 126 10.68 4.07 -11.05
N LYS A 127 9.64 4.90 -10.87
CA LYS A 127 9.48 5.81 -9.73
C LYS A 127 8.57 5.27 -8.63
N HIS A 128 8.10 4.02 -8.72
CA HIS A 128 7.20 3.44 -7.72
C HIS A 128 7.90 3.24 -6.37
N ILE A 129 7.55 4.07 -5.39
CA ILE A 129 8.19 4.11 -4.07
C ILE A 129 7.73 2.92 -3.20
N GLU A 130 6.46 2.60 -3.24
CA GLU A 130 5.80 1.62 -2.38
C GLU A 130 6.30 0.20 -2.65
N SER A 131 6.52 -0.18 -3.91
CA SER A 131 7.10 -1.49 -4.27
C SER A 131 8.54 -1.64 -3.78
N ARG A 132 9.32 -0.56 -3.71
CA ARG A 132 10.68 -0.60 -3.14
C ARG A 132 10.64 -0.76 -1.63
N TRP A 133 9.75 -0.04 -0.96
CA TRP A 133 9.48 -0.26 0.47
C TRP A 133 9.03 -1.69 0.75
N ALA A 134 8.16 -2.25 -0.09
CA ALA A 134 7.71 -3.64 0.04
C ALA A 134 8.87 -4.64 -0.14
N LEU A 135 9.81 -4.38 -1.07
CA LEU A 135 11.01 -5.19 -1.23
C LEU A 135 11.98 -5.05 -0.06
N VAL A 136 12.17 -3.84 0.50
CA VAL A 136 12.92 -3.65 1.75
C VAL A 136 12.34 -4.54 2.83
N GLU A 137 11.02 -4.47 3.07
CA GLU A 137 10.35 -5.25 4.10
C GLU A 137 10.45 -6.76 3.84
N LEU A 138 10.26 -7.20 2.59
CA LEU A 138 10.36 -8.59 2.19
C LEU A 138 11.74 -9.17 2.54
N TYR A 139 12.83 -8.50 2.15
CA TYR A 139 14.18 -9.02 2.41
C TYR A 139 14.61 -8.91 3.88
N LEU A 140 13.98 -8.04 4.68
CA LEU A 140 14.20 -8.03 6.12
C LEU A 140 13.48 -9.21 6.79
N GLN A 141 12.24 -9.50 6.40
CA GLN A 141 11.40 -10.51 7.08
C GLN A 141 11.69 -11.95 6.69
N LEU A 142 12.22 -12.19 5.48
CA LEU A 142 12.57 -13.54 5.06
C LEU A 142 13.79 -14.08 5.84
N PRO A 143 13.81 -15.37 6.22
CA PRO A 143 15.03 -16.05 6.63
C PRO A 143 16.11 -15.98 5.54
N ALA A 144 17.37 -15.88 5.97
CA ALA A 144 18.51 -15.76 5.05
C ALA A 144 18.58 -16.91 4.02
N ILE A 145 18.26 -18.13 4.44
CA ILE A 145 18.28 -19.33 3.60
C ILE A 145 17.28 -19.30 2.44
N ILE A 146 16.24 -18.47 2.51
CA ILE A 146 15.19 -18.38 1.49
C ILE A 146 15.11 -16.99 0.84
N GLY A 147 16.19 -16.21 0.93
CA GLY A 147 16.33 -14.96 0.18
C GLY A 147 16.36 -13.68 1.02
N GLY A 148 16.15 -13.78 2.35
CA GLY A 148 16.35 -12.66 3.27
C GLY A 148 17.77 -12.11 3.19
N SER A 149 17.92 -10.79 3.13
CA SER A 149 19.23 -10.18 2.92
C SER A 149 19.23 -8.68 3.25
N GLU A 150 20.05 -8.29 4.22
CA GLU A 150 20.31 -6.87 4.51
C GLU A 150 20.83 -6.14 3.26
N ARG A 151 21.75 -6.76 2.51
CA ARG A 151 22.32 -6.16 1.30
C ARG A 151 21.26 -5.86 0.24
N LYS A 152 20.30 -6.78 0.03
CA LYS A 152 19.19 -6.54 -0.89
C LYS A 152 18.26 -5.44 -0.36
N ALA A 153 17.94 -5.44 0.94
CA ALA A 153 17.15 -4.37 1.55
C ALA A 153 17.84 -3.00 1.37
N GLN A 154 19.16 -2.91 1.61
CA GLN A 154 19.92 -1.68 1.42
C GLN A 154 19.94 -1.21 -0.03
N LYS A 155 20.03 -2.14 -1.01
CA LYS A 155 19.91 -1.78 -2.43
C LYS A 155 18.63 -0.99 -2.71
N TYR A 156 17.47 -1.46 -2.24
CA TYR A 156 16.21 -0.76 -2.48
C TYR A 156 16.06 0.49 -1.61
N ALA A 157 16.69 0.56 -0.43
CA ALA A 157 16.78 1.80 0.34
C ALA A 157 17.65 2.87 -0.34
N ASP A 158 18.72 2.46 -1.04
CA ASP A 158 19.52 3.35 -1.88
C ASP A 158 18.73 3.83 -3.09
N GLU A 159 17.97 2.96 -3.76
CA GLU A 159 17.05 3.38 -4.82
C GLU A 159 16.00 4.37 -4.29
N LEU A 160 15.41 4.11 -3.12
CA LEU A 160 14.49 5.04 -2.46
C LEU A 160 15.14 6.39 -2.20
N MET A 161 16.40 6.42 -1.75
CA MET A 161 17.16 7.67 -1.55
C MET A 161 17.28 8.50 -2.82
N THR A 162 17.41 7.85 -3.99
CA THR A 162 17.46 8.58 -5.27
C THR A 162 16.11 9.18 -5.67
N LEU A 163 15.00 8.56 -5.26
CA LEU A 163 13.64 9.00 -5.61
C LEU A 163 13.07 10.01 -4.61
N SER A 164 13.35 9.81 -3.34
CA SER A 164 12.87 10.62 -2.22
C SER A 164 13.86 10.50 -1.06
N ALA A 165 14.54 11.60 -0.75
CA ALA A 165 15.50 11.61 0.35
C ALA A 165 14.85 11.24 1.69
N VAL A 166 13.58 11.63 1.89
CA VAL A 166 12.79 11.25 3.09
C VAL A 166 12.63 9.74 3.14
N ASP A 167 12.18 9.09 2.07
CA ASP A 167 12.00 7.64 2.03
C ASP A 167 13.32 6.87 2.12
N GLY A 168 14.39 7.39 1.51
CA GLY A 168 15.73 6.82 1.63
C GLY A 168 16.24 6.82 3.07
N TYR A 169 16.11 7.94 3.78
CA TYR A 169 16.51 8.00 5.18
C TYR A 169 15.59 7.19 6.08
N LEU A 170 14.28 7.20 5.85
CA LEU A 170 13.34 6.37 6.60
C LEU A 170 13.63 4.87 6.41
N SER A 171 13.90 4.41 5.18
CA SER A 171 14.18 3.00 4.89
C SER A 171 15.52 2.55 5.46
N LYS A 172 16.58 3.36 5.37
CA LYS A 172 17.86 3.09 6.03
C LYS A 172 17.71 3.05 7.56
N GLY A 173 16.92 3.96 8.12
CA GLY A 173 16.59 3.96 9.54
C GLY A 173 15.85 2.70 9.98
N HIS A 174 14.88 2.25 9.18
CA HIS A 174 14.12 1.01 9.42
C HIS A 174 14.99 -0.24 9.34
N ILE A 175 15.89 -0.33 8.34
CA ILE A 175 16.87 -1.43 8.24
C ILE A 175 17.77 -1.45 9.47
N ALA A 176 18.33 -0.31 9.87
CA ALA A 176 19.18 -0.21 11.05
C ALA A 176 18.41 -0.58 12.34
N GLU A 177 17.15 -0.15 12.47
CA GLU A 177 16.28 -0.51 13.59
C GLU A 177 16.03 -2.02 13.66
N TYR A 178 15.74 -2.67 12.52
CA TYR A 178 15.54 -4.11 12.43
C TYR A 178 16.75 -4.90 12.94
N PHE A 179 17.97 -4.49 12.55
CA PHE A 179 19.23 -5.07 13.01
C PHE A 179 19.71 -4.53 14.37
N LYS A 180 18.84 -3.81 15.10
CA LYS A 180 19.09 -3.26 16.45
C LYS A 180 20.25 -2.25 16.51
N ARG A 181 20.64 -1.67 15.38
CA ARG A 181 21.63 -0.58 15.28
C ARG A 181 20.97 0.76 15.58
N TYR A 182 20.43 0.91 16.78
CA TYR A 182 19.52 2.02 17.11
C TYR A 182 20.15 3.41 16.98
N LYS A 183 21.44 3.57 17.24
CA LYS A 183 22.14 4.85 17.03
C LYS A 183 22.17 5.25 15.55
N GLU A 184 22.34 4.27 14.66
CA GLU A 184 22.30 4.49 13.21
C GLU A 184 20.87 4.76 12.75
N ALA A 185 19.88 4.05 13.30
CA ALA A 185 18.46 4.31 13.05
C ALA A 185 18.08 5.74 13.45
N GLU A 186 18.46 6.18 14.64
CA GLU A 186 18.26 7.54 15.15
C GLU A 186 18.86 8.59 14.20
N LYS A 187 20.11 8.39 13.75
CA LYS A 187 20.78 9.30 12.81
C LYS A 187 19.99 9.45 11.51
N ASN A 188 19.51 8.35 10.95
CA ASN A 188 18.75 8.37 9.70
C ASN A 188 17.36 9.00 9.90
N TYR A 189 16.63 8.66 10.96
CA TYR A 189 15.33 9.25 11.22
C TYR A 189 15.41 10.76 11.49
N LYS A 190 16.46 11.26 12.17
CA LYS A 190 16.70 12.71 12.30
C LYS A 190 16.87 13.39 10.95
N LYS A 191 17.66 12.81 10.05
CA LYS A 191 17.80 13.34 8.67
C LYS A 191 16.48 13.32 7.90
N ALA A 192 15.66 12.29 8.08
CA ALA A 192 14.32 12.26 7.49
C ALA A 192 13.43 13.38 8.03
N ILE A 193 13.52 13.70 9.32
CA ILE A 193 12.80 14.81 9.96
C ILE A 193 13.26 16.16 9.39
N GLU A 194 14.57 16.39 9.29
CA GLU A 194 15.15 17.64 8.77
C GLU A 194 14.58 18.01 7.39
N ILE A 195 14.36 17.00 6.53
CA ILE A 195 13.88 17.18 5.16
C ILE A 195 12.36 17.18 5.09
N GLY A 196 11.70 16.20 5.71
CA GLY A 196 10.27 15.94 5.51
C GLY A 196 9.35 16.67 6.47
N LYS A 197 9.82 16.97 7.68
CA LYS A 197 9.06 17.66 8.76
C LYS A 197 7.60 17.20 8.93
N SER A 198 7.34 15.91 8.73
CA SER A 198 5.98 15.35 8.67
C SER A 198 5.67 14.51 9.90
N LYS A 199 4.37 14.31 10.19
CA LYS A 199 3.94 13.40 11.26
C LYS A 199 4.64 12.04 11.21
N THR A 200 4.83 11.50 10.01
CA THR A 200 5.46 10.20 9.79
C THR A 200 6.94 10.19 10.19
N THR A 201 7.70 11.21 9.81
CA THR A 201 9.15 11.28 10.11
C THR A 201 9.38 11.43 11.61
N TYR A 202 8.59 12.28 12.27
CA TYR A 202 8.64 12.46 13.73
C TYR A 202 8.19 11.20 14.48
N LYS A 203 7.08 10.57 14.04
CA LYS A 203 6.57 9.34 14.66
C LYS A 203 7.60 8.21 14.62
N LYS A 204 8.33 8.02 13.52
CA LYS A 204 9.35 6.97 13.41
C LYS A 204 10.47 7.12 14.44
N LEU A 205 10.97 8.35 14.65
CA LEU A 205 11.98 8.61 15.67
C LEU A 205 11.41 8.44 17.10
N ALA A 206 10.19 8.93 17.35
CA ALA A 206 9.54 8.78 18.65
C ALA A 206 9.29 7.30 18.99
N ASP A 207 8.83 6.50 18.03
CA ASP A 207 8.62 5.05 18.20
C ASP A 207 9.96 4.33 18.49
N LEU A 208 11.06 4.71 17.82
CA LEU A 208 12.39 4.17 18.11
C LEU A 208 12.79 4.47 19.57
N TYR A 209 12.68 5.73 20.00
CA TYR A 209 13.03 6.13 21.37
C TYR A 209 12.20 5.40 22.42
N LYS A 210 10.87 5.38 22.25
CA LYS A 210 9.95 4.76 23.20
C LYS A 210 10.11 3.24 23.24
N ASN A 211 10.06 2.58 22.08
CA ASN A 211 9.85 1.13 22.01
C ASN A 211 11.17 0.35 21.96
N LYS A 212 12.25 0.94 21.44
CA LYS A 212 13.53 0.23 21.23
C LYS A 212 14.63 0.70 22.17
N MET A 213 14.73 2.01 22.41
CA MET A 213 15.78 2.60 23.24
C MET A 213 15.36 2.82 24.70
N LYS A 214 14.07 2.63 25.04
CA LYS A 214 13.50 2.86 26.38
C LYS A 214 13.72 4.29 26.89
N GLN A 215 13.58 5.27 26.01
CA GLN A 215 13.77 6.71 26.28
C GLN A 215 12.45 7.47 26.03
N PRO A 216 11.42 7.28 26.88
CA PRO A 216 10.09 7.88 26.67
C PRO A 216 10.11 9.41 26.68
N GLU A 217 11.00 10.03 27.48
CA GLU A 217 11.13 11.49 27.52
C GLU A 217 11.61 12.06 26.19
N LYS A 218 12.56 11.40 25.51
CA LYS A 218 12.97 11.82 24.17
C LYS A 218 11.86 11.62 23.14
N ALA A 219 11.09 10.54 23.25
CA ALA A 219 9.95 10.33 22.38
C ALA A 219 8.91 11.45 22.54
N LYS A 220 8.63 11.87 23.78
CA LYS A 220 7.73 12.99 24.08
C LYS A 220 8.25 14.29 23.48
N ALA A 221 9.52 14.63 23.70
CA ALA A 221 10.14 15.84 23.17
C ALA A 221 10.05 15.94 21.63
N VAL A 222 10.31 14.83 20.92
CA VAL A 222 10.18 14.76 19.45
C VAL A 222 8.74 15.02 18.99
N LEU A 223 7.75 14.50 19.72
CA LEU A 223 6.34 14.70 19.36
C LEU A 223 5.84 16.11 19.72
N GLU A 224 6.36 16.72 20.79
CA GLU A 224 6.10 18.11 21.15
C GLU A 224 6.68 19.06 20.09
N GLU A 225 7.90 18.81 19.62
CA GLU A 225 8.52 19.56 18.52
C GLU A 225 7.64 19.52 17.26
N TYR A 226 7.14 18.35 16.87
CA TYR A 226 6.20 18.22 15.76
C TYR A 226 4.90 19.00 15.99
N ALA A 227 4.35 18.94 17.21
CA ALA A 227 3.12 19.65 17.54
C ALA A 227 3.27 21.16 17.39
N GLU A 228 4.39 21.74 17.83
CA GLU A 228 4.65 23.17 17.66
C GLU A 228 4.82 23.56 16.19
N ILE A 229 5.57 22.79 15.42
CA ILE A 229 5.76 23.07 13.99
C ILE A 229 4.43 22.96 13.23
N SER A 230 3.57 21.99 13.58
CA SER A 230 2.28 21.77 12.90
C SER A 230 1.22 22.85 13.15
N LYS A 231 1.43 23.74 14.13
CA LYS A 231 0.56 24.89 14.39
C LYS A 231 0.92 26.11 13.52
N THR A 232 2.09 26.08 12.86
CA THR A 232 2.64 27.18 12.06
C THR A 232 2.33 26.96 10.59
#